data_AF-A0A166ARI7-F1
#
_entry.id   AF-A0A166ARI7-F1
#
_cell.length_a   1.000
_cell.length_b   1.000
_cell.length_c   1.000
_cell.angle_alpha   90.00
_cell.angle_beta   90.00
_cell.angle_gamma   90.00
#
_symmetry.space_group_name_H-M   'P 1'
#
loop_
_entity.id
_entity.type
_entity.pdbx_description
1 polymer ?
#
loop_
_entity_poly.entity_id
_entity_poly.type
_entity_poly.pdbx_seq_one_letter_code
_entity_poly.pdbx_strand_id
1 'polypeptide(L)'
;MDLRNDIHWKSLIIGAAISTTIVIIASKGYDFLYLFSAIGLIYVGYKAKNMKMGAILGTIAAIPLAILTYYGGFGLITDSTILIISMISVLVVGAIIGFAGALASRDRKKAKEEYLKKQKIGKKKKKKE
;
A
#
# COMPACT_ATOMS: atom_id res chain seq x y z
N MET A 1 14.42 -3.36 17.09
CA MET A 1 13.52 -2.45 16.34
C MET A 1 12.25 -2.32 17.14
N ASP A 2 11.91 -1.13 17.61
CA ASP A 2 10.65 -0.91 18.32
C ASP A 2 9.52 -0.74 17.29
N LEU A 3 8.86 -1.85 16.96
CA LEU A 3 7.84 -1.89 15.89
C LEU A 3 6.73 -0.85 16.12
N ARG A 4 6.37 -0.55 17.37
CA ARG A 4 5.25 0.35 17.66
C ARG A 4 5.48 1.79 17.23
N ASN A 5 6.73 2.26 17.29
CA ASN A 5 7.10 3.62 16.89
C ASN A 5 7.38 3.77 15.38
N ASP A 6 7.62 2.65 14.69
CA ASP A 6 7.91 2.63 13.26
C ASP A 6 6.66 2.40 12.38
N ILE A 7 5.51 2.13 12.99
CA ILE A 7 4.23 1.90 12.32
C ILE A 7 3.40 3.19 12.30
N HIS A 8 3.05 3.66 11.10
CA HIS A 8 2.01 4.67 10.92
C HIS A 8 0.61 4.03 11.02
N TRP A 9 0.12 3.83 12.24
CA TRP A 9 -1.17 3.17 12.51
C TRP A 9 -2.35 3.81 11.78
N LYS A 10 -2.39 5.14 11.69
CA LYS A 10 -3.44 5.86 10.95
C LYS A 10 -3.45 5.50 9.46
N SER A 11 -2.28 5.38 8.83
CA SER A 11 -2.25 5.00 7.41
C SER A 11 -2.64 3.55 7.21
N LEU A 12 -2.22 2.67 8.12
CA LEU A 12 -2.59 1.25 8.09
C LEU A 12 -4.11 1.06 8.14
N ILE A 13 -4.78 1.67 9.12
CA ILE A 13 -6.23 1.55 9.30
C ILE A 13 -6.99 2.13 8.10
N ILE A 14 -6.63 3.35 7.68
CA ILE A 14 -7.30 4.03 6.56
C ILE A 14 -7.07 3.28 5.25
N GLY A 15 -5.83 2.85 4.98
CA GLY A 15 -5.51 2.13 3.75
C GLY A 15 -6.19 0.77 3.67
N ALA A 16 -6.20 0.01 4.77
CA ALA A 16 -6.94 -1.25 4.86
C ALA A 16 -8.44 -1.03 4.66
N ALA A 17 -9.03 -0.02 5.32
CA ALA A 17 -10.45 0.31 5.18
C ALA A 17 -10.83 0.70 3.74
N ILE A 18 -10.03 1.54 3.09
CA ILE A 18 -10.24 1.93 1.68
C ILE A 18 -10.22 0.68 0.79
N SER A 19 -9.18 -0.15 0.91
CA SER A 19 -9.04 -1.34 0.07
C SER A 19 -10.22 -2.31 0.26
N THR A 20 -10.57 -2.59 1.51
CA THR A 20 -11.67 -3.47 1.90
C THR A 20 -13.02 -2.95 1.41
N THR A 21 -13.28 -1.65 1.57
CA THR A 21 -14.53 -1.03 1.13
C THR A 21 -14.68 -1.11 -0.38
N ILE A 22 -13.60 -0.88 -1.13
CA ILE A 22 -13.61 -0.98 -2.59
C ILE A 22 -13.97 -2.41 -3.02
N VAL A 23 -13.40 -3.43 -2.39
CA VAL A 23 -13.71 -4.84 -2.69
C VAL A 23 -15.16 -5.18 -2.37
N ILE A 24 -15.71 -4.68 -1.25
CA ILE A 24 -17.12 -4.87 -0.88
C ILE A 24 -18.07 -4.23 -1.91
N ILE A 25 -17.71 -3.06 -2.45
CA ILE A 25 -18.52 -2.41 -3.49
C ILE A 25 -18.37 -3.16 -4.81
N ALA A 26 -17.15 -3.57 -5.16
CA ALA A 26 -16.86 -4.31 -6.38
C ALA A 26 -17.64 -5.62 -6.45
N SER A 27 -17.75 -6.36 -5.34
CA SER A 27 -18.48 -7.63 -5.27
C SER A 27 -19.99 -7.52 -5.48
N LYS A 28 -20.55 -6.29 -5.51
CA LYS A 28 -21.96 -6.03 -5.84
C LYS A 28 -22.22 -5.83 -7.34
N GLY A 29 -21.27 -6.19 -8.21
CA GLY A 29 -21.39 -6.11 -9.67
C GLY A 29 -20.62 -4.95 -10.32
N TYR A 30 -19.66 -4.35 -9.60
CA TYR A 30 -18.79 -3.28 -10.11
C TYR A 30 -17.35 -3.77 -10.24
N ASP A 31 -17.13 -4.83 -11.03
CA ASP A 31 -15.85 -5.55 -11.09
C ASP A 31 -14.64 -4.66 -11.43
N PHE A 32 -14.84 -3.59 -12.22
CA PHE A 32 -13.77 -2.64 -12.53
C PHE A 32 -13.17 -1.98 -11.27
N LEU A 33 -13.92 -1.92 -10.17
CA LEU A 33 -13.47 -1.37 -8.90
C LEU A 33 -12.41 -2.23 -8.21
N TYR A 34 -12.32 -3.53 -8.50
CA TYR A 34 -11.30 -4.40 -7.90
C TYR A 34 -9.88 -3.88 -8.17
N LEU A 35 -9.63 -3.29 -9.34
CA LEU A 35 -8.33 -2.69 -9.68
C LEU A 35 -7.95 -1.55 -8.75
N PHE A 36 -8.94 -0.76 -8.32
CA PHE A 36 -8.73 0.39 -7.43
C PHE A 36 -8.49 -0.01 -5.97
N SER A 37 -8.76 -1.26 -5.58
CA SER A 37 -8.50 -1.75 -4.23
C SER A 37 -7.04 -1.61 -3.82
N ALA A 38 -6.12 -1.67 -4.79
CA ALA A 38 -4.68 -1.49 -4.59
C ALA A 38 -4.32 -0.11 -4.00
N ILE A 39 -5.13 0.94 -4.23
CA ILE A 39 -4.85 2.31 -3.76
C ILE A 39 -4.68 2.35 -2.24
N GLY A 40 -5.54 1.63 -1.51
CA GLY A 40 -5.45 1.56 -0.06
C GLY A 40 -4.11 1.00 0.42
N LEU A 41 -3.66 -0.08 -0.21
CA LEU A 41 -2.39 -0.76 0.10
C LEU A 41 -1.17 0.08 -0.32
N ILE A 42 -1.24 0.77 -1.46
CA ILE A 42 -0.21 1.73 -1.89
C ILE A 42 -0.08 2.85 -0.86
N TYR A 43 -1.20 3.37 -0.34
CA TYR A 43 -1.20 4.43 0.66
C TYR A 43 -0.53 3.99 1.98
N VAL A 44 -0.79 2.76 2.43
CA VAL A 44 -0.11 2.17 3.58
C VAL A 44 1.40 2.13 3.35
N GLY A 45 1.82 1.56 2.22
CA GLY A 45 3.22 1.45 1.83
C GLY A 45 3.92 2.81 1.70
N TYR A 46 3.23 3.79 1.12
CA TYR A 46 3.74 5.13 0.87
C TYR A 46 4.07 5.90 2.15
N LYS A 47 3.37 5.60 3.24
CA LYS A 47 3.66 6.18 4.57
C LYS A 47 4.68 5.38 5.37
N ALA A 48 5.11 4.21 4.90
CA ALA A 48 6.07 3.39 5.61
C ALA A 48 7.45 4.06 5.72
N LYS A 49 8.17 3.75 6.81
CA LYS A 49 9.51 4.28 7.07
C LYS A 49 10.53 3.83 6.03
N ASN A 50 10.49 2.54 5.68
CA ASN A 50 11.43 1.87 4.79
C ASN A 50 10.70 0.83 3.93
N MET A 51 11.33 0.36 2.85
CA MET A 51 10.74 -0.63 1.93
C MET A 51 10.29 -1.93 2.61
N LYS A 52 11.14 -2.50 3.47
CA LYS A 52 10.80 -3.71 4.25
C LYS A 52 9.54 -3.50 5.09
N MET A 53 9.41 -2.33 5.71
CA MET A 53 8.24 -1.98 6.50
C MET A 53 7.01 -1.75 5.62
N GLY A 54 7.18 -1.20 4.41
CA GLY A 54 6.12 -1.08 3.42
C GLY A 54 5.55 -2.45 3.03
N ALA A 55 6.40 -3.44 2.79
CA ALA A 55 5.96 -4.80 2.52
C ALA A 55 5.18 -5.40 3.69
N ILE A 56 5.75 -5.35 4.91
CA ILE A 56 5.10 -5.89 6.12
C ILE A 56 3.75 -5.22 6.36
N LEU A 57 3.69 -3.88 6.30
CA LEU A 57 2.45 -3.14 6.52
C LEU A 57 1.43 -3.39 5.41
N GLY A 58 1.87 -3.57 4.17
CA GLY A 58 1.02 -3.97 3.06
C GLY A 58 0.38 -5.35 3.28
N THR A 59 1.15 -6.33 3.75
CA THR A 59 0.63 -7.65 4.13
C THR A 59 -0.40 -7.55 5.25
N ILE A 60 -0.12 -6.78 6.31
CA ILE A 60 -1.04 -6.60 7.43
C ILE A 60 -2.33 -5.90 6.95
N ALA A 61 -2.22 -4.88 6.10
CA ALA A 61 -3.36 -4.17 5.53
C ALA A 61 -4.22 -5.05 4.60
N ALA A 62 -3.64 -6.12 4.05
CA ALA A 62 -4.35 -7.08 3.21
C ALA A 62 -5.04 -8.19 4.00
N ILE A 63 -4.87 -8.28 5.33
CA ILE A 63 -5.56 -9.28 6.16
C ILE A 63 -7.09 -9.18 6.03
N PRO A 64 -7.72 -7.99 6.13
CA PRO A 64 -9.15 -7.86 5.89
C PRO A 64 -9.58 -8.30 4.49
N LEU A 65 -8.73 -8.11 3.48
CA LEU A 65 -8.99 -8.59 2.11
C LEU A 65 -8.95 -10.12 2.04
N ALA A 66 -7.98 -10.76 2.70
CA ALA A 66 -7.91 -12.21 2.78
C ALA A 66 -9.15 -12.80 3.50
N ILE A 67 -9.64 -12.12 4.54
CA ILE A 67 -10.91 -12.46 5.18
C ILE A 67 -12.08 -12.29 4.20
N LEU A 68 -12.12 -11.21 3.42
CA LEU A 68 -13.13 -11.05 2.37
C LEU A 68 -13.04 -12.16 1.33
N THR A 69 -11.85 -12.58 0.92
CA THR A 69 -11.65 -13.73 0.02
C THR A 69 -12.29 -14.99 0.59
N TYR A 70 -12.14 -15.24 1.90
CA TYR A 70 -12.80 -16.35 2.59
C TYR A 70 -14.34 -16.31 2.48
N TYR A 71 -14.93 -15.12 2.58
CA TYR A 71 -16.37 -14.91 2.46
C TYR A 71 -16.86 -14.72 1.01
N GLY A 72 -16.02 -14.99 0.01
CA GLY A 72 -16.40 -14.89 -1.41
C GLY A 72 -16.38 -13.48 -1.99
N GLY A 73 -15.67 -12.54 -1.35
CA GLY A 73 -15.53 -11.15 -1.80
C GLY A 73 -14.81 -10.97 -3.15
N PHE A 74 -14.20 -12.03 -3.68
CA PHE A 74 -13.64 -12.09 -5.04
C PHE A 74 -14.29 -13.18 -5.91
N GLY A 75 -15.47 -13.66 -5.50
CA GLY A 75 -16.14 -14.83 -6.07
C GLY A 75 -16.13 -16.03 -5.11
N LEU A 76 -17.16 -16.87 -5.22
CA LEU A 76 -17.31 -18.08 -4.41
C LEU A 76 -16.29 -19.14 -4.84
N ILE A 77 -15.40 -19.52 -3.93
CA ILE A 77 -14.44 -20.61 -4.10
C ILE A 77 -14.86 -21.74 -3.16
N THR A 78 -15.32 -22.86 -3.72
CA THR A 78 -15.83 -24.01 -2.96
C THR A 78 -14.73 -25.00 -2.56
N ASP A 79 -13.62 -25.03 -3.29
CA ASP A 79 -12.46 -25.87 -2.96
C ASP A 79 -11.62 -25.22 -1.85
N SER A 80 -11.49 -25.91 -0.72
CA SER A 80 -10.75 -25.41 0.45
C SER A 80 -9.27 -25.17 0.18
N THR A 81 -8.65 -25.98 -0.68
CA THR A 81 -7.24 -25.85 -1.03
C THR A 81 -7.02 -24.59 -1.86
N ILE A 82 -7.88 -24.39 -2.87
CA ILE A 82 -7.84 -23.19 -3.73
C ILE A 82 -8.15 -21.93 -2.91
N LEU A 83 -9.06 -22.02 -1.94
CA LEU A 83 -9.40 -20.91 -1.05
C LEU A 83 -8.18 -20.46 -0.23
N ILE A 84 -7.47 -21.41 0.41
CA ILE A 84 -6.27 -21.12 1.21
C ILE A 84 -5.17 -20.49 0.32
N ILE A 85 -4.94 -21.06 -0.86
CA ILE A 85 -3.96 -20.52 -1.82
C ILE A 85 -4.33 -19.09 -2.23
N SER A 86 -5.62 -18.81 -2.44
CA SER A 86 -6.11 -17.48 -2.82
C SER A 86 -5.92 -16.47 -1.69
N MET A 87 -6.20 -16.85 -0.44
CA MET A 87 -5.95 -16.02 0.74
C MET A 87 -4.46 -15.68 0.89
N ILE A 88 -3.57 -16.67 0.75
CA ILE A 88 -2.12 -16.45 0.80
C ILE A 88 -1.69 -15.53 -0.34
N SER A 89 -2.23 -15.73 -1.53
CA SER A 89 -1.95 -14.90 -2.70
C SER A 89 -2.33 -13.44 -2.48
N VAL A 90 -3.48 -13.16 -1.85
CA VAL A 90 -3.90 -11.80 -1.46
C VAL A 90 -2.91 -11.15 -0.50
N LEU A 91 -2.39 -11.90 0.48
CA LEU A 91 -1.37 -11.42 1.41
C LEU A 91 -0.04 -11.11 0.73
N VAL A 92 0.38 -11.97 -0.21
CA VAL A 92 1.61 -11.78 -1.00
C VAL A 92 1.48 -10.56 -1.92
N VAL A 93 0.35 -10.41 -2.61
CA VAL A 93 0.04 -9.23 -3.43
C VAL A 93 0.01 -7.97 -2.56
N GLY A 94 -0.58 -8.06 -1.36
CA GLY A 94 -0.54 -6.99 -0.36
C GLY A 94 0.88 -6.55 0.00
N ALA A 95 1.79 -7.51 0.17
CA ALA A 95 3.20 -7.23 0.42
C ALA A 95 3.87 -6.49 -0.75
N ILE A 96 3.63 -6.95 -1.98
CA ILE A 96 4.21 -6.37 -3.20
C ILE A 96 3.70 -4.95 -3.41
N ILE A 97 2.40 -4.71 -3.25
CA ILE A 97 1.80 -3.38 -3.42
C ILE A 97 2.27 -2.43 -2.31
N GLY A 98 2.33 -2.88 -1.05
CA GLY A 98 2.87 -2.09 0.05
C GLY A 98 4.35 -1.74 -0.15
N PHE A 99 5.14 -2.68 -0.68
CA PHE A 99 6.53 -2.42 -1.07
C PHE A 99 6.63 -1.36 -2.18
N ALA A 100 5.82 -1.49 -3.23
CA ALA A 100 5.77 -0.52 -4.34
C ALA A 100 5.38 0.89 -3.85
N GLY A 101 4.42 0.99 -2.94
CA GLY A 101 4.07 2.27 -2.29
C GLY A 101 5.27 2.87 -1.55
N ALA A 102 6.03 2.06 -0.81
CA ALA A 102 7.23 2.52 -0.11
C ALA A 102 8.35 2.96 -1.06
N LEU A 103 8.53 2.26 -2.19
CA LEU A 103 9.44 2.68 -3.27
C LEU A 103 9.10 4.08 -3.78
N ALA A 104 7.84 4.28 -4.16
CA ALA A 104 7.36 5.56 -4.68
C ALA A 104 7.59 6.71 -3.67
N SER A 105 7.41 6.45 -2.37
CA SER A 105 7.68 7.44 -1.32
C SER A 105 9.17 7.83 -1.25
N ARG A 106 10.07 6.86 -1.45
CA ARG A 106 11.52 7.08 -1.38
C ARG A 106 12.00 7.90 -2.56
N ASP A 107 11.53 7.56 -3.76
CA ASP A 107 11.94 8.24 -4.99
C ASP A 107 11.44 9.68 -5.02
N ARG A 108 10.22 9.94 -4.50
CA ARG A 108 9.72 11.31 -4.32
C ARG A 108 10.59 12.11 -3.34
N LYS A 109 11.02 11.52 -2.21
CA LYS A 109 11.89 12.20 -1.24
C LYS A 109 13.22 12.57 -1.90
N LYS A 110 13.85 11.65 -2.64
CA LYS A 110 15.08 11.90 -3.39
C LYS A 110 14.92 13.01 -4.42
N ALA A 111 13.87 12.95 -5.24
CA ALA A 111 13.58 13.99 -6.24
C ALA A 111 13.38 15.37 -5.60
N LYS A 112 12.70 15.44 -4.45
CA LYS A 112 12.50 16.69 -3.71
C LYS A 112 13.82 17.24 -3.16
N GLU A 113 14.70 16.39 -2.64
CA GLU A 113 16.02 16.79 -2.15
C GLU A 113 16.91 17.32 -3.28
N GLU A 114 16.92 16.67 -4.43
CA GLU A 114 17.65 17.13 -5.62
C GLU A 114 17.13 18.48 -6.12
N TYR A 115 15.81 18.65 -6.17
CA TYR A 115 15.18 19.91 -6.52
C TYR A 115 15.55 21.05 -5.55
N LEU A 116 15.54 20.78 -4.24
CA LEU A 116 15.94 21.74 -3.21
C LEU A 116 17.44 22.10 -3.30
N LYS A 117 18.31 21.12 -3.59
CA LYS A 117 19.73 21.37 -3.83
C LYS A 117 19.93 22.29 -5.05
N LYS A 118 19.25 22.01 -6.17
CA LYS A 118 19.30 22.84 -7.38
C LYS A 118 18.79 24.27 -7.13
N GLN A 119 17.70 24.45 -6.37
CA GLN A 119 17.23 25.79 -5.99
C GLN A 119 18.21 26.55 -5.09
N LYS A 120 18.83 25.89 -4.10
CA LYS A 120 19.83 26.54 -3.21
C LYS A 120 21.08 26.98 -3.97
N ILE A 121 21.49 26.24 -5.00
CA ILE A 121 22.60 26.62 -5.89
C ILE A 121 22.22 27.84 -6.75
N GLY A 122 21.00 27.86 -7.32
CA GLY A 122 20.50 29.00 -8.10
C GLY A 122 20.38 30.30 -7.29
N LYS A 123 19.91 30.22 -6.03
CA LYS A 123 19.87 31.37 -5.11
C LYS A 123 21.25 31.87 -4.68
N LYS A 124 22.28 31.01 -4.61
CA LYS A 124 23.66 31.44 -4.34
C LYS A 124 24.30 32.16 -5.53
N LYS A 125 23.95 31.80 -6.78
CA LYS A 125 24.42 32.52 -7.98
C LYS A 125 23.82 33.93 -8.08
N LYS A 126 22.51 34.09 -7.85
CA LYS A 126 21.82 35.40 -7.86
C LYS A 126 22.23 36.38 -6.74
N LYS A 127 23.01 35.95 -5.75
CA LYS A 127 23.49 36.80 -4.65
C LYS A 127 24.94 37.28 -4.86
N LYS A 128 25.58 36.83 -5.95
CA LYS A 128 26.95 37.19 -6.35
C LYS A 128 26.99 38.13 -7.56
N GLU A 129 25.84 38.43 -8.15
CA GLU A 129 25.61 39.57 -9.03
C GLU A 129 25.00 40.70 -8.20
#